data_AF-A0A2P8KUL5-F1
#
_entry.id   AF-A0A2P8KUL5-F1
#
_cell.length_a   1.000
_cell.length_b   1.000
_cell.length_c   1.000
_cell.angle_alpha   90.00
_cell.angle_beta   90.00
_cell.angle_gamma   90.00
#
_symmetry.space_group_name_H-M   'P 1'
#
loop_
_entity.id
_entity.type
_entity.pdbx_description
1 polymer ?
#
loop_
_entity_poly.entity_id
_entity_poly.type
_entity_poly.pdbx_seq_one_letter_code
_entity_poly.pdbx_strand_id
1 'polypeptide(L)'
;MASPTNLVIRKGSTFSRILRWESGPVVYKPITGIPKAAPTVVTCVDHDIPEGWRVAIVSVVGMRQINAQNDPPRSRDYFKAKVLTADTVQFDGINSAGFSAYKSGGYLRYNTPVPLTGYTARMSVKDRVGGTELLRLDTTAGGIVIDATGFKITLDVSAADTAALDWTYGVFDLEMVSSTGVVKTLLSGTVTVQPEVTTD
;
A
#
# COMPACT_ATOMS: atom_id res chain seq x y z
N MET A 1 7.96 2.04 14.46
CA MET A 1 7.24 3.32 14.53
C MET A 1 6.35 3.42 13.31
N ALA A 2 5.12 3.95 13.45
CA ALA A 2 4.32 4.33 12.31
C ALA A 2 5.09 5.39 11.49
N SER A 3 5.05 5.29 10.16
CA SER A 3 5.76 6.22 9.29
C SER A 3 5.00 7.55 9.25
N PRO A 4 5.63 8.69 9.62
CA PRO A 4 5.00 10.01 9.52
C PRO A 4 4.47 10.24 8.11
N THR A 5 3.16 10.47 8.00
CA THR A 5 2.49 10.64 6.71
C THR A 5 1.65 11.90 6.71
N ASN A 6 1.74 12.66 5.63
CA ASN A 6 0.83 13.77 5.38
C ASN A 6 -0.29 13.29 4.45
N LEU A 7 -1.52 13.29 4.95
CA LEU A 7 -2.73 13.06 4.15
C LEU A 7 -3.25 14.40 3.65
N VAL A 8 -3.64 14.46 2.39
CA VAL A 8 -4.24 15.65 1.78
C VAL A 8 -5.66 15.30 1.37
N ILE A 9 -6.63 15.99 1.95
CA ILE A 9 -8.04 15.91 1.59
C ILE A 9 -8.37 17.16 0.77
N ARG A 10 -9.01 16.98 -0.38
CA ARG A 10 -9.60 18.08 -1.15
C ARG A 10 -11.09 18.10 -0.87
N LYS A 11 -11.62 19.27 -0.50
CA LYS A 11 -13.07 19.47 -0.36
C LYS A 11 -13.78 19.11 -1.66
N GLY A 12 -14.98 18.55 -1.58
CA GLY A 12 -15.81 18.17 -2.73
C GLY A 12 -15.32 16.96 -3.53
N SER A 13 -14.14 16.42 -3.20
CA SER A 13 -13.61 15.21 -3.82
C SER A 13 -13.63 14.05 -2.84
N THR A 14 -13.97 12.84 -3.32
CA THR A 14 -13.81 11.62 -2.52
C THR A 14 -12.33 11.43 -2.18
N PHE A 15 -12.02 11.41 -0.89
CA PHE A 15 -10.70 11.03 -0.41
C PHE A 15 -10.65 9.51 -0.27
N SER A 16 -9.69 8.87 -0.94
CA SER A 16 -9.46 7.44 -0.81
C SER A 16 -7.98 7.12 -0.64
N ARG A 17 -7.64 6.35 0.40
CA ARG A 17 -6.27 5.93 0.70
C ARG A 17 -6.22 4.46 1.05
N ILE A 18 -5.59 3.66 0.20
CA ILE A 18 -5.33 2.25 0.44
C ILE A 18 -4.00 2.06 1.17
N LEU A 19 -4.05 1.32 2.26
CA LEU A 19 -2.93 0.88 3.08
C LEU A 19 -2.78 -0.64 3.00
N ARG A 20 -1.53 -1.10 3.10
CA ARG A 20 -1.14 -2.51 3.08
C ARG A 20 -0.21 -2.74 4.26
N TRP A 21 -0.62 -3.58 5.21
CA TRP A 21 0.14 -3.81 6.43
C TRP A 21 1.20 -4.89 6.22
N GLU A 22 2.44 -4.44 6.12
CA GLU A 22 3.63 -5.26 5.92
C GLU A 22 4.32 -5.61 7.25
N SER A 23 4.85 -6.83 7.35
CA SER A 23 5.65 -7.30 8.49
C SER A 23 6.81 -8.20 8.05
N GLY A 24 7.71 -8.52 8.98
CA GLY A 24 8.72 -9.57 8.78
C GLY A 24 8.14 -10.97 9.05
N PRO A 25 8.80 -12.04 8.56
CA PRO A 25 10.03 -12.03 7.78
C PRO A 25 9.83 -11.52 6.34
N VAL A 26 10.92 -11.24 5.65
CA VAL A 26 10.88 -10.97 4.20
C VAL A 26 10.71 -12.30 3.47
N VAL A 27 9.83 -12.32 2.47
CA VAL A 27 9.57 -13.47 1.61
C VAL A 27 10.40 -13.37 0.34
N TYR A 28 10.92 -14.52 -0.11
CA TYR A 28 11.61 -14.69 -1.38
C TYR A 28 10.93 -15.81 -2.16
N LYS A 29 10.43 -15.50 -3.35
CA LYS A 29 9.82 -16.49 -4.25
C LYS A 29 10.65 -16.60 -5.54
N PRO A 30 11.08 -17.81 -5.95
CA PRO A 30 12.01 -17.98 -7.06
C PRO A 30 11.37 -17.62 -8.40
N ILE A 31 12.10 -16.86 -9.22
CA ILE A 31 11.69 -16.53 -10.58
C ILE A 31 12.08 -17.69 -11.50
N THR A 32 11.14 -18.11 -12.35
CA THR A 32 11.38 -19.16 -13.36
C THR A 32 11.42 -18.62 -14.77
N GLY A 33 10.91 -17.41 -15.01
CA GLY A 33 10.96 -16.78 -16.33
C GLY A 33 10.68 -15.29 -16.32
N ILE A 34 11.35 -14.55 -17.20
CA ILE A 34 11.07 -13.14 -17.48
C ILE A 34 11.14 -12.94 -19.00
N PRO A 35 10.04 -13.07 -19.75
CA PRO A 35 10.03 -12.73 -21.16
C PRO A 35 10.28 -11.23 -21.34
N LYS A 36 10.91 -10.88 -22.48
CA LYS A 36 10.99 -9.49 -22.92
C LYS A 36 9.58 -8.99 -23.25
N ALA A 37 9.07 -8.06 -22.45
CA ALA A 37 7.72 -7.54 -22.60
C ALA A 37 7.60 -6.08 -22.15
N ALA A 38 6.52 -5.41 -22.56
CA ALA A 38 6.15 -4.08 -22.12
C ALA A 38 4.61 -4.04 -21.96
N PRO A 39 4.07 -4.03 -20.73
CA PRO A 39 4.77 -4.10 -19.44
C PRO A 39 5.45 -5.44 -19.19
N THR A 40 6.38 -5.47 -18.23
CA THR A 40 7.14 -6.67 -17.88
C THR A 40 6.28 -7.67 -17.11
N VAL A 41 6.35 -8.94 -17.50
CA VAL A 41 5.71 -10.05 -16.80
C VAL A 41 6.80 -10.97 -16.25
N VAL A 42 6.62 -11.43 -15.01
CA VAL A 42 7.53 -12.34 -14.32
C VAL A 42 6.76 -13.61 -13.97
N THR A 43 7.30 -14.76 -14.35
CA THR A 43 6.82 -16.08 -13.92
C THR A 43 7.50 -16.45 -12.61
N CYS A 44 6.68 -16.68 -11.60
CA CYS A 44 7.08 -17.06 -10.25
C CYS A 44 5.95 -17.93 -9.70
N VAL A 45 6.18 -19.24 -9.68
CA VAL A 45 5.14 -20.23 -9.32
C VAL A 45 4.73 -20.07 -7.85
N ASP A 46 3.43 -20.17 -7.58
CA ASP A 46 2.83 -20.05 -6.25
C ASP A 46 3.39 -18.86 -5.46
N HIS A 47 3.33 -17.67 -6.07
CA HIS A 47 4.02 -16.52 -5.50
C HIS A 47 3.32 -15.95 -4.25
N ASP A 48 2.05 -16.25 -3.97
CA ASP A 48 1.29 -15.75 -2.80
C ASP A 48 1.36 -14.21 -2.59
N ILE A 49 1.49 -13.45 -3.68
CA ILE A 49 1.61 -11.99 -3.65
C ILE A 49 0.19 -11.44 -3.76
N PRO A 50 -0.28 -10.62 -2.80
CA PRO A 50 -1.57 -9.95 -2.94
C PRO A 50 -1.57 -8.90 -4.07
N GLU A 51 -2.75 -8.62 -4.63
CA GLU A 51 -2.90 -7.61 -5.69
C GLU A 51 -2.39 -6.22 -5.26
N GLY A 52 -1.50 -5.64 -6.06
CA GLY A 52 -0.88 -4.35 -5.83
C GLY A 52 0.11 -4.30 -4.67
N TRP A 53 0.54 -5.46 -4.14
CA TRP A 53 1.59 -5.54 -3.12
C TRP A 53 2.94 -5.07 -3.67
N ARG A 54 3.78 -4.54 -2.80
CA ARG A 54 5.08 -4.01 -3.20
C ARG A 54 6.11 -5.12 -3.23
N VAL A 55 6.76 -5.29 -4.37
CA VAL A 55 7.73 -6.36 -4.64
C VAL A 55 8.98 -5.76 -5.30
N ALA A 56 10.15 -6.23 -4.87
CA ALA A 56 11.42 -5.97 -5.52
C ALA A 56 11.87 -7.23 -6.28
N ILE A 57 12.53 -7.04 -7.42
CA ILE A 57 13.15 -8.13 -8.18
C ILE A 57 14.64 -8.13 -7.85
N VAL A 58 15.21 -9.26 -7.46
CA VAL A 58 16.62 -9.34 -7.05
C VAL A 58 17.32 -10.56 -7.64
N SER A 59 18.65 -10.50 -7.78
CA SER A 59 19.53 -11.62 -8.12
C SER A 59 19.24 -12.34 -9.46
N VAL A 60 18.59 -11.68 -10.42
CA VAL A 60 18.36 -12.22 -11.76
C VAL A 60 19.69 -12.30 -12.53
N VAL A 61 19.94 -13.44 -13.18
CA VAL A 61 21.06 -13.68 -14.09
C VAL A 61 20.57 -13.60 -15.55
N GLY A 62 21.32 -12.90 -16.40
CA GLY A 62 20.69 -12.27 -17.56
C GLY A 62 19.77 -11.14 -17.10
N MET A 63 19.14 -10.41 -18.01
CA MET A 63 18.22 -9.29 -17.73
C MET A 63 18.59 -8.41 -16.51
N ARG A 64 19.87 -8.16 -16.24
CA ARG A 64 20.32 -7.60 -14.94
C ARG A 64 19.78 -6.20 -14.67
N GLN A 65 19.35 -5.52 -15.72
CA GLN A 65 18.70 -4.21 -15.67
C GLN A 65 17.43 -4.18 -14.81
N ILE A 66 16.78 -5.34 -14.60
CA ILE A 66 15.54 -5.42 -13.82
C ILE A 66 15.77 -5.56 -12.31
N ASN A 67 17.00 -5.90 -11.88
CA ASN A 67 17.29 -6.08 -10.46
C ASN A 67 17.19 -4.75 -9.71
N ALA A 68 16.78 -4.83 -8.44
CA ALA A 68 16.84 -3.72 -7.50
C ALA A 68 18.21 -3.05 -7.52
N GLN A 69 18.23 -1.72 -7.46
CA GLN A 69 19.47 -0.95 -7.53
C GLN A 69 20.24 -0.97 -6.20
N ASN A 70 19.61 -1.38 -5.11
CA ASN A 70 20.19 -1.43 -3.78
C ASN A 70 20.02 -2.83 -3.16
N ASP A 71 20.97 -3.21 -2.30
CA ASP A 71 20.91 -4.40 -1.46
C ASP A 71 21.22 -4.03 0.01
N PRO A 72 20.26 -4.14 0.95
CA PRO A 72 18.86 -4.52 0.71
C PRO A 72 18.10 -3.47 -0.12
N PRO A 73 17.06 -3.87 -0.89
CA PRO A 73 16.20 -2.96 -1.64
C PRO A 73 15.63 -1.81 -0.80
N ARG A 74 15.70 -0.59 -1.33
CA ARG A 74 15.08 0.61 -0.75
C ARG A 74 13.68 0.81 -1.31
N SER A 75 12.89 1.70 -0.71
CA SER A 75 11.52 2.01 -1.17
C SER A 75 11.39 2.25 -2.68
N ARG A 76 12.39 2.85 -3.35
CA ARG A 76 12.35 3.09 -4.80
C ARG A 76 12.54 1.84 -5.67
N ASP A 77 13.09 0.77 -5.10
CA ASP A 77 13.36 -0.49 -5.78
C ASP A 77 12.13 -1.42 -5.79
N TYR A 78 11.06 -1.03 -5.09
CA TYR A 78 9.82 -1.79 -5.00
C TYR A 78 8.77 -1.25 -5.95
N PHE A 79 8.16 -2.14 -6.72
CA PHE A 79 7.06 -1.88 -7.63
C PHE A 79 5.80 -2.58 -7.16
N LYS A 80 4.62 -2.05 -7.51
CA LYS A 80 3.37 -2.75 -7.25
C LYS A 80 3.22 -3.88 -8.26
N ALA A 81 3.06 -5.11 -7.78
CA ALA A 81 2.76 -6.26 -8.61
C ALA A 81 1.26 -6.28 -8.95
N LYS A 82 0.92 -6.37 -10.23
CA LYS A 82 -0.40 -6.76 -10.70
C LYS A 82 -0.40 -8.28 -10.86
N VAL A 83 -1.24 -8.97 -10.11
CA VAL A 83 -1.35 -10.43 -10.16
C VAL A 83 -2.15 -10.81 -11.41
N LEU A 84 -1.56 -11.64 -12.27
CA LEU A 84 -2.25 -12.15 -13.46
C LEU A 84 -2.80 -13.55 -13.20
N THR A 85 -2.01 -14.39 -12.53
CA THR A 85 -2.37 -15.75 -12.09
C THR A 85 -1.65 -16.04 -10.77
N ALA A 86 -1.83 -17.24 -10.21
CA ALA A 86 -1.04 -17.70 -9.05
C ALA A 86 0.47 -17.82 -9.33
N ASP A 87 0.85 -17.87 -10.61
CA ASP A 87 2.22 -18.13 -11.07
C ASP A 87 2.85 -16.96 -11.83
N THR A 88 2.10 -15.87 -12.04
CA THR A 88 2.56 -14.75 -12.87
C THR A 88 2.11 -13.40 -12.34
N VAL A 89 3.06 -12.47 -12.30
CA VAL A 89 2.83 -11.06 -11.95
C VAL A 89 3.34 -10.14 -13.04
N GLN A 90 2.65 -9.02 -13.22
CA GLN A 90 3.03 -7.93 -14.12
C GLN A 90 3.50 -6.73 -13.30
N PHE A 91 4.54 -6.04 -13.78
CA PHE A 91 5.02 -4.79 -13.21
C PHE A 91 4.77 -3.62 -14.16
N ASP A 92 3.72 -2.88 -13.87
CA ASP A 92 3.36 -1.69 -14.63
C ASP A 92 4.48 -0.63 -14.51
N GLY A 93 4.80 0.01 -15.63
CA GLY A 93 5.89 0.99 -15.71
C GLY A 93 7.28 0.42 -15.97
N ILE A 94 7.46 -0.92 -16.00
CA ILE A 94 8.72 -1.55 -16.40
C ILE A 94 8.61 -2.11 -17.82
N ASN A 95 9.41 -1.56 -18.74
CA ASN A 95 9.58 -2.08 -20.10
C ASN A 95 10.88 -2.89 -20.19
N SER A 96 10.78 -4.22 -20.30
CA SER A 96 11.91 -5.13 -20.43
C SER A 96 12.23 -5.52 -21.88
N ALA A 97 11.50 -4.99 -22.87
CA ALA A 97 11.71 -5.32 -24.29
C ALA A 97 13.16 -5.02 -24.74
N GLY A 98 13.73 -3.91 -24.24
CA GLY A 98 15.11 -3.50 -24.51
C GLY A 98 16.18 -4.12 -23.61
N PHE A 99 15.81 -4.91 -22.59
CA PHE A 99 16.78 -5.47 -21.65
C PHE A 99 17.58 -6.62 -22.27
N SER A 100 18.61 -7.09 -21.56
CA SER A 100 19.25 -8.35 -21.92
C SER A 100 18.28 -9.51 -21.69
N ALA A 101 18.44 -10.62 -22.42
CA ALA A 101 17.59 -11.80 -22.21
C ALA A 101 17.78 -12.35 -20.78
N TYR A 102 16.69 -12.79 -20.17
CA TYR A 102 16.73 -13.59 -18.94
C TYR A 102 17.49 -14.89 -19.21
N LYS A 103 18.33 -15.33 -18.27
CA LYS A 103 19.05 -16.59 -18.35
C LYS A 103 18.64 -17.56 -17.24
N SER A 104 18.66 -17.11 -15.99
CA SER A 104 18.34 -17.95 -14.83
C SER A 104 18.22 -17.14 -13.55
N GLY A 105 17.76 -17.81 -12.49
CA GLY A 105 17.80 -17.31 -11.11
C GLY A 105 16.93 -16.09 -10.86
N GLY A 106 17.16 -15.47 -9.71
CA GLY A 106 16.41 -14.32 -9.24
C GLY A 106 15.19 -14.66 -8.42
N TYR A 107 14.74 -13.66 -7.67
CA TYR A 107 13.64 -13.80 -6.71
C TYR A 107 12.75 -12.56 -6.74
N LEU A 108 11.45 -12.79 -6.60
CA LEU A 108 10.51 -11.79 -6.11
C LEU A 108 10.68 -11.68 -4.59
N ARG A 109 11.01 -10.48 -4.10
CA ARG A 109 11.27 -10.18 -2.69
C ARG A 109 10.25 -9.19 -2.16
N TYR A 110 9.51 -9.54 -1.10
CA TYR A 110 8.48 -8.68 -0.52
C TYR A 110 8.31 -8.92 0.99
N ASN A 111 7.73 -7.95 1.70
CA ASN A 111 7.43 -8.12 3.13
C ASN A 111 6.16 -8.97 3.30
N THR A 112 6.10 -9.76 4.37
CA THR A 112 4.96 -10.64 4.67
C THR A 112 3.68 -9.81 4.91
N PRO A 113 2.59 -10.06 4.15
CA PRO A 113 1.29 -9.46 4.44
C PRO A 113 0.77 -9.88 5.81
N VAL A 114 0.36 -8.92 6.64
CA VAL A 114 -0.29 -9.23 7.93
C VAL A 114 -1.75 -9.62 7.67
N PRO A 115 -2.20 -10.82 8.09
CA PRO A 115 -3.60 -11.19 7.99
C PRO A 115 -4.50 -10.22 8.75
N LEU A 116 -5.58 -9.77 8.11
CA LEU A 116 -6.49 -8.76 8.67
C LEU A 116 -7.76 -9.36 9.29
N THR A 117 -7.98 -10.68 9.15
CA THR A 117 -9.13 -11.37 9.73
C THR A 117 -9.18 -11.15 11.24
N GLY A 118 -10.35 -10.73 11.74
CA GLY A 118 -10.56 -10.49 13.17
C GLY A 118 -10.04 -9.14 13.68
N TYR A 119 -9.60 -8.24 12.79
CA TYR A 119 -9.28 -6.86 13.16
C TYR A 119 -10.42 -5.90 12.86
N THR A 120 -10.55 -4.88 13.71
CA THR A 120 -11.23 -3.62 13.41
C THR A 120 -10.18 -2.50 13.27
N ALA A 121 -10.59 -1.33 12.79
CA ALA A 121 -9.71 -0.18 12.66
C ALA A 121 -10.41 1.11 13.09
N ARG A 122 -9.63 2.06 13.59
CA ARG A 122 -10.10 3.39 13.98
C ARG A 122 -9.03 4.46 13.74
N MET A 123 -9.48 5.66 13.42
CA MET A 123 -8.65 6.84 13.22
C MET A 123 -9.43 8.07 13.71
N SER A 124 -8.77 8.89 14.51
CA SER A 124 -9.27 10.21 14.92
C SER A 124 -8.32 11.28 14.38
N VAL A 125 -8.86 12.24 13.64
CA VAL A 125 -8.16 13.49 13.32
C VAL A 125 -8.50 14.50 14.39
N LYS A 126 -7.49 15.17 14.94
CA LYS A 126 -7.62 16.16 16.01
C LYS A 126 -6.89 17.45 15.66
N ASP A 127 -7.29 18.56 16.26
CA ASP A 127 -6.60 19.86 16.10
C ASP A 127 -5.15 19.82 16.62
N ARG A 128 -4.91 19.06 17.67
CA ARG A 128 -3.60 18.73 18.26
C ARG A 128 -3.67 17.41 19.04
N VAL A 129 -2.52 16.90 19.45
CA VAL A 129 -2.44 15.70 20.30
C VAL A 129 -3.24 15.93 21.59
N GLY A 130 -4.21 15.05 21.86
CA GLY A 130 -5.10 15.16 23.02
C GLY A 130 -6.19 16.24 22.93
N GLY A 131 -6.30 16.94 21.80
CA GLY A 131 -7.29 18.00 21.60
C GLY A 131 -8.65 17.53 21.09
N THR A 132 -9.36 18.44 20.43
CA THR A 132 -10.72 18.27 19.91
C THR A 132 -10.70 17.37 18.68
N GLU A 133 -11.65 16.43 18.60
CA GLU A 133 -11.84 15.58 17.42
C GLU A 133 -12.51 16.37 16.28
N LEU A 134 -11.85 16.37 15.12
CA LEU A 134 -12.25 17.08 13.91
C LEU A 134 -12.89 16.16 12.86
N LEU A 135 -12.49 14.88 12.86
CA LEU A 135 -13.00 13.83 11.99
C LEU A 135 -12.71 12.48 12.64
N ARG A 136 -13.65 11.54 12.53
CA ARG A 136 -13.50 10.16 12.97
C ARG A 136 -13.80 9.21 11.82
N LEU A 137 -12.92 8.24 11.61
CA LEU A 137 -13.13 7.12 10.71
C LEU A 137 -12.96 5.83 11.49
N ASP A 138 -13.88 4.88 11.36
CA ASP A 138 -13.70 3.54 11.93
C ASP A 138 -14.49 2.49 11.15
N THR A 139 -14.20 1.21 11.40
CA THR A 139 -14.85 0.11 10.69
C THR A 139 -16.33 -0.09 11.05
N THR A 140 -16.83 0.57 12.10
CA THR A 140 -18.21 0.39 12.60
C THR A 140 -19.12 1.54 12.16
N ALA A 141 -18.67 2.78 12.34
CA ALA A 141 -19.36 4.01 11.97
C ALA A 141 -19.08 4.43 10.52
N GLY A 142 -18.05 3.87 9.89
CA GLY A 142 -17.73 4.09 8.48
C GLY A 142 -16.43 4.87 8.24
N GLY A 143 -16.05 4.94 6.98
CA GLY A 143 -14.83 5.60 6.52
C GLY A 143 -13.55 4.77 6.62
N ILE A 144 -13.61 3.56 7.19
CA ILE A 144 -12.57 2.54 7.03
C ILE A 144 -13.18 1.22 6.56
N VAL A 145 -12.66 0.69 5.46
CA VAL A 145 -13.01 -0.64 4.92
C VAL A 145 -11.81 -1.58 5.02
N ILE A 146 -12.01 -2.76 5.60
CA ILE A 146 -11.02 -3.84 5.65
C ILE A 146 -11.40 -4.93 4.66
N ASP A 147 -10.55 -5.14 3.65
CA ASP A 147 -10.58 -6.29 2.76
C ASP A 147 -9.52 -7.29 3.24
N ALA A 148 -9.96 -8.27 4.04
CA ALA A 148 -9.06 -9.23 4.66
C ALA A 148 -8.42 -10.19 3.65
N THR A 149 -9.15 -10.55 2.58
CA THR A 149 -8.65 -11.44 1.53
C THR A 149 -7.64 -10.72 0.63
N GLY A 150 -7.90 -9.46 0.29
CA GLY A 150 -6.99 -8.64 -0.51
C GLY A 150 -5.87 -7.95 0.26
N PHE A 151 -5.83 -8.11 1.59
CA PHE A 151 -4.87 -7.44 2.49
C PHE A 151 -4.90 -5.91 2.38
N LYS A 152 -6.09 -5.30 2.27
CA LYS A 152 -6.26 -3.85 2.11
C LYS A 152 -7.02 -3.24 3.28
N ILE A 153 -6.54 -2.07 3.70
CA ILE A 153 -7.24 -1.17 4.62
C ILE A 153 -7.46 0.12 3.83
N THR A 154 -8.70 0.47 3.56
CA THR A 154 -9.05 1.66 2.78
C THR A 154 -9.65 2.70 3.71
N LEU A 155 -9.00 3.87 3.80
CA LEU A 155 -9.62 5.07 4.34
C LEU A 155 -10.44 5.71 3.22
N ASP A 156 -11.70 6.01 3.49
CA ASP A 156 -12.63 6.57 2.52
C ASP A 156 -13.45 7.70 3.15
N VAL A 157 -13.50 8.86 2.51
CA VAL A 157 -14.36 9.98 2.92
C VAL A 157 -15.04 10.48 1.67
N SER A 158 -16.38 10.51 1.67
CA SER A 158 -17.16 10.87 0.50
C SER A 158 -16.93 12.32 0.08
N ALA A 159 -17.18 12.64 -1.19
CA ALA A 159 -17.15 14.02 -1.68
C ALA A 159 -18.02 14.98 -0.85
N ALA A 160 -19.19 14.53 -0.40
CA ALA A 160 -20.09 15.33 0.42
C ALA A 160 -19.50 15.61 1.80
N ASP A 161 -18.92 14.59 2.44
CA ASP A 161 -18.31 14.73 3.76
C ASP A 161 -17.03 15.58 3.70
N THR A 162 -16.21 15.42 2.64
CA THR A 162 -15.01 16.26 2.47
C THR A 162 -15.37 17.71 2.20
N ALA A 163 -16.47 17.99 1.47
CA ALA A 163 -16.96 19.35 1.28
C ALA A 163 -17.39 20.02 2.59
N ALA A 164 -17.96 19.24 3.53
CA ALA A 164 -18.46 19.73 4.81
C ALA A 164 -17.38 20.02 5.85
N LEU A 165 -16.13 19.54 5.68
CA LEU A 165 -15.04 19.81 6.63
C LEU A 165 -14.78 21.31 6.74
N ASP A 166 -14.69 21.87 7.95
CA ASP A 166 -14.52 23.31 8.19
C ASP A 166 -13.13 23.72 8.72
N TRP A 167 -12.26 22.73 8.95
CA TRP A 167 -10.88 22.89 9.38
C TRP A 167 -9.89 22.68 8.22
N THR A 168 -8.65 23.14 8.41
CA THR A 168 -7.59 23.09 7.37
C THR A 168 -6.40 22.21 7.74
N TYR A 169 -6.23 21.90 9.02
CA TYR A 169 -5.13 21.11 9.55
C TYR A 169 -5.57 20.26 10.74
N GLY A 170 -5.02 19.06 10.84
CA GLY A 170 -5.12 18.21 12.02
C GLY A 170 -3.99 17.20 12.11
N VAL A 171 -3.88 16.55 13.27
CA VAL A 171 -3.00 15.41 13.54
C VAL A 171 -3.82 14.15 13.72
N PHE A 172 -3.27 13.00 13.35
CA PHE A 172 -3.99 11.73 13.44
C PHE A 172 -3.07 10.56 13.75
N ASP A 173 -3.68 9.50 14.24
CA ASP A 173 -3.19 8.13 14.15
C ASP A 173 -4.27 7.21 13.56
N LEU A 174 -3.82 6.12 12.96
CA LEU A 174 -4.65 5.01 12.52
C LEU A 174 -4.20 3.77 13.30
N GLU A 175 -5.15 3.16 13.99
CA GLU A 175 -4.95 1.96 14.79
C GLU A 175 -5.74 0.78 14.25
N MET A 176 -5.10 -0.38 14.24
CA MET A 176 -5.76 -1.68 14.10
C MET A 176 -5.97 -2.27 15.49
N VAL A 177 -7.15 -2.84 15.73
CA VAL A 177 -7.50 -3.49 16.99
C VAL A 177 -7.88 -4.93 16.71
N SER A 178 -7.15 -5.88 17.27
CA SER A 178 -7.47 -7.31 17.14
C SER A 178 -8.69 -7.69 17.99
N SER A 179 -9.27 -8.86 17.73
CA SER A 179 -10.38 -9.43 18.51
C SER A 179 -10.06 -9.64 19.99
N THR A 180 -8.78 -9.72 20.36
CA THR A 180 -8.32 -9.82 21.76
C THR A 180 -7.98 -8.48 22.39
N GLY A 181 -8.19 -7.37 21.68
CA GLY A 181 -7.96 -6.01 22.17
C GLY A 181 -6.52 -5.51 22.01
N VAL A 182 -5.62 -6.27 21.36
CA VAL A 182 -4.28 -5.75 21.02
C VAL A 182 -4.41 -4.64 20.00
N VAL A 183 -3.85 -3.47 20.34
CA VAL A 183 -3.86 -2.26 19.50
C VAL A 183 -2.51 -2.09 18.81
N LYS A 184 -2.53 -1.80 17.51
CA LYS A 184 -1.34 -1.48 16.72
C LYS A 184 -1.57 -0.22 15.90
N THR A 185 -0.76 0.82 16.15
CA THR A 185 -0.70 1.99 15.27
C THR A 185 0.02 1.66 13.95
N LEU A 186 -0.66 1.88 12.82
CA LEU A 186 -0.10 1.66 11.48
C LEU A 186 0.38 2.94 10.82
N LEU A 187 -0.38 4.02 10.99
CA LEU A 187 -0.09 5.32 10.40
C LEU A 187 -0.25 6.39 11.46
N SER A 188 0.55 7.43 11.37
CA SER A 188 0.36 8.66 12.15
C SER A 188 0.93 9.82 11.38
N GLY A 189 0.43 11.03 11.64
CA GLY A 189 0.97 12.23 11.04
C GLY A 189 -0.08 13.33 10.98
N THR A 190 -0.13 14.03 9.85
CA THR A 190 -0.95 15.21 9.66
C THR A 190 -1.98 15.01 8.56
N VAL A 191 -3.09 15.71 8.68
CA VAL A 191 -4.08 15.86 7.61
C VAL A 191 -4.15 17.33 7.26
N THR A 192 -4.06 17.66 5.97
CA THR A 192 -4.38 19.00 5.45
C THR A 192 -5.61 18.94 4.57
N VAL A 193 -6.51 19.91 4.76
CA VAL A 193 -7.71 20.07 3.93
C VAL A 193 -7.52 21.25 3.01
N GLN A 194 -7.65 21.00 1.71
CA GLN A 194 -7.50 21.99 0.66
C GLN A 194 -8.87 22.34 0.07
N PRO A 195 -9.11 23.64 -0.25
CA PRO A 195 -10.33 24.03 -0.93
C PRO A 195 -10.40 23.38 -2.31
N GLU A 196 -11.63 23.24 -2.80
CA GLU A 196 -11.89 22.89 -4.18
C GLU A 196 -11.78 24.15 -5.07
N VAL A 197 -11.34 23.97 -6.32
CA VAL A 197 -11.31 25.06 -7.31
C VAL A 197 -12.52 24.99 -8.25
N THR A 198 -13.01 23.78 -8.52
CA THR A 198 -14.19 23.53 -9.36
C THR A 198 -15.35 23.19 -8.45
N THR A 199 -16.40 23.99 -8.43
CA THR A 199 -17.60 23.75 -7.62
C THR A 199 -18.80 23.56 -8.54
N ASP A 200 -19.65 22.57 -8.24
CA ASP A 200 -20.94 22.36 -8.91
C ASP A 200 -22.04 23.31 -8.38
#